data_AF-A0A1L7W132-F1
#
_entry.id   AF-A0A1L7W132-F1
#
_cell.length_a   1.000
_cell.length_b   1.000
_cell.length_c   1.000
_cell.angle_alpha   90.00
_cell.angle_beta   90.00
_cell.angle_gamma   90.00
#
_symmetry.space_group_name_H-M   'P 1'
#
loop_
_entity.id
_entity.type
_entity.pdbx_description
1 polymer ?
#
loop_
_entity_poly.entity_id
_entity_poly.type
_entity_poly.pdbx_seq_one_letter_code
_entity_poly.pdbx_strand_id
1 'polypeptide(L)'
;MNWINNCRTYHPECRQLQKAGNWWPTRLIDIGNEGEGKWKLVSLPAKPQPPPSYMTLSYRWGSKDNFRLLKENLYSFQNGLPIADLPRTFQDACLVAWRFSVKFLWIDALCIIQDCSEDWSRESAAMRLVYANALCNLAAFASTDPHGGLFRSRTMEDFQPSIVRAALDKSTPPKDYYAVDSDYTNRQLLDKELLKRGWVFQERLLSPRVLYFADKQVFWNASPSRGARHSRTVCPLFADLSPNIYQ
;
A
#
# COMPACT_ATOMS: atom_id res chain seq x y z
N MET A 1 9.57 -5.99 -10.24
CA MET A 1 8.50 -5.02 -10.61
C MET A 1 7.60 -5.48 -11.77
N ASN A 2 7.87 -6.60 -12.46
CA ASN A 2 7.04 -7.06 -13.59
C ASN A 2 5.56 -7.31 -13.28
N TRP A 3 5.20 -7.60 -12.02
CA TRP A 3 3.82 -7.92 -11.65
C TRP A 3 2.82 -6.78 -11.90
N ILE A 4 3.21 -5.52 -11.67
CA ILE A 4 2.31 -4.37 -11.81
C ILE A 4 1.99 -4.12 -13.29
N ASN A 5 3.01 -4.23 -14.13
CA ASN A 5 2.89 -4.12 -15.57
C ASN A 5 2.13 -5.31 -16.13
N ASN A 6 2.41 -6.53 -15.67
CA ASN A 6 1.67 -7.73 -16.07
C ASN A 6 0.18 -7.61 -15.72
N CYS A 7 -0.17 -7.11 -14.53
CA CYS A 7 -1.56 -6.84 -14.17
C CYS A 7 -2.21 -5.82 -15.12
N ARG A 8 -1.53 -4.71 -15.41
CA ARG A 8 -2.04 -3.69 -16.35
C ARG A 8 -2.21 -4.22 -17.77
N THR A 9 -1.33 -5.10 -18.22
CA THR A 9 -1.32 -5.65 -19.59
C THR A 9 -2.28 -6.83 -19.76
N TYR A 10 -2.39 -7.70 -18.77
CA TYR A 10 -3.05 -9.00 -18.92
C TYR A 10 -4.32 -9.18 -18.09
N HIS A 11 -4.68 -8.26 -17.17
CA HIS A 11 -5.92 -8.38 -16.36
C HIS A 11 -6.96 -7.32 -16.79
N PRO A 12 -7.88 -7.63 -17.72
CA PRO A 12 -8.88 -6.68 -18.23
C PRO A 12 -9.79 -6.12 -17.13
N GLU A 13 -10.13 -6.94 -16.13
CA GLU A 13 -11.00 -6.57 -15.01
C GLU A 13 -10.34 -5.51 -14.11
N CYS A 14 -9.02 -5.62 -13.89
CA CYS A 14 -8.24 -4.60 -13.18
C CYS A 14 -8.25 -3.27 -13.94
N ARG A 15 -8.26 -3.29 -15.28
CA ARG A 15 -8.40 -2.08 -16.10
C ARG A 15 -9.83 -1.52 -16.10
N GLN A 16 -10.85 -2.38 -16.03
CA GLN A 16 -12.25 -1.95 -15.98
C GLN A 16 -12.56 -1.13 -14.72
N LEU A 17 -11.92 -1.43 -13.59
CA LEU A 17 -12.04 -0.63 -12.36
C LEU A 17 -11.51 0.81 -12.54
N GLN A 18 -10.56 1.01 -13.43
CA GLN A 18 -9.95 2.30 -13.75
C GLN A 18 -10.67 3.06 -14.87
N LYS A 19 -11.78 2.54 -15.42
CA LYS A 19 -12.53 3.17 -16.53
C LYS A 19 -13.32 4.43 -16.14
N ALA A 20 -13.18 4.95 -14.92
CA ALA A 20 -13.64 6.30 -14.59
C ALA A 20 -12.70 7.34 -15.22
N GLY A 21 -12.51 7.31 -16.55
CA GLY A 21 -11.45 8.01 -17.30
C GLY A 21 -11.47 9.54 -17.23
N ASN A 22 -12.41 10.11 -16.47
CA ASN A 22 -12.58 11.55 -16.24
C ASN A 22 -12.59 11.91 -14.75
N TRP A 23 -12.16 11.01 -13.87
CA TRP A 23 -12.14 11.24 -12.43
C TRP A 23 -10.72 11.21 -11.87
N TRP A 24 -10.43 12.14 -10.98
CA TRP A 24 -9.20 12.19 -10.18
C TRP A 24 -9.48 12.83 -8.81
N PRO A 25 -8.63 12.54 -7.80
CA PRO A 25 -8.75 13.17 -6.50
C PRO A 25 -8.59 14.69 -6.60
N THR A 26 -9.16 15.42 -5.65
CA THR A 26 -9.02 16.88 -5.58
C THR A 26 -7.61 17.29 -5.16
N ARG A 27 -6.93 16.44 -4.37
CA ARG A 27 -5.60 16.69 -3.84
C ARG A 27 -4.72 15.45 -3.84
N LEU A 28 -3.41 15.67 -4.01
CA LEU A 28 -2.36 14.67 -3.89
C LEU A 28 -1.17 15.26 -3.13
N ILE A 29 -0.35 14.39 -2.57
CA ILE A 29 0.97 14.74 -2.05
C ILE A 29 1.95 14.55 -3.21
N ASP A 30 2.62 15.63 -3.62
CA ASP A 30 3.76 15.59 -4.52
C ASP A 30 5.04 15.41 -3.69
N ILE A 31 5.75 14.31 -3.91
CA ILE A 31 6.98 13.95 -3.20
C ILE A 31 8.24 14.24 -4.03
N GLY A 32 8.10 14.89 -5.20
CA GLY A 32 9.22 15.25 -6.06
C GLY A 32 10.01 14.04 -6.56
N ASN A 33 11.23 14.30 -7.04
CA ASN A 33 12.20 13.23 -7.32
C ASN A 33 12.92 12.77 -6.05
N GLU A 34 13.39 11.52 -6.07
CA GLU A 34 14.26 10.98 -5.02
C GLU A 34 15.49 11.89 -4.84
N GLY A 35 15.74 12.33 -3.61
CA GLY A 35 16.84 13.25 -3.26
C GLY A 35 16.46 14.73 -3.11
N GLU A 36 15.29 15.18 -3.58
CA GLU A 36 14.82 16.56 -3.35
C GLU A 36 14.46 16.82 -1.87
N GLY A 37 14.07 15.75 -1.16
CA GLY A 37 13.87 15.77 0.29
C GLY A 37 12.67 16.58 0.77
N LYS A 38 11.78 17.02 -0.13
CA LYS A 38 10.57 17.80 0.20
C LYS A 38 9.31 17.15 -0.37
N TRP A 39 8.20 17.33 0.33
CA TRP A 39 6.87 16.99 -0.13
C TRP A 39 5.97 18.22 -0.07
N LYS A 40 4.90 18.26 -0.87
CA LYS A 40 3.89 19.31 -0.84
C LYS A 40 2.51 18.77 -1.17
N LEU A 41 1.48 19.36 -0.59
CA LEU A 41 0.10 19.11 -0.96
C LEU A 41 -0.24 19.92 -2.21
N VAL A 42 -0.65 19.24 -3.27
CA VAL A 42 -1.08 19.87 -4.52
C VAL A 42 -2.58 19.69 -4.72
N SER A 43 -3.25 20.77 -5.11
CA SER A 43 -4.64 20.73 -5.58
C SER A 43 -4.65 20.47 -7.08
N LEU A 44 -5.40 19.46 -7.52
CA LEU A 44 -5.56 19.15 -8.93
C LEU A 44 -6.66 20.01 -9.56
N PRO A 45 -6.48 20.49 -10.81
CA PRO A 45 -7.48 21.29 -11.49
C PRO A 45 -8.74 20.48 -11.83
N ALA A 46 -9.88 21.16 -11.99
CA ALA A 46 -11.16 20.53 -12.26
C ALA A 46 -11.31 19.93 -13.67
N LYS A 47 -10.52 20.41 -14.68
CA LYS A 47 -10.30 19.92 -16.07
C LYS A 47 -9.62 21.01 -16.93
N PRO A 48 -8.95 20.71 -18.07
CA PRO A 48 -8.65 19.39 -18.66
C PRO A 48 -7.14 19.08 -18.70
N GLN A 49 -6.69 18.04 -17.98
CA GLN A 49 -5.48 17.24 -18.23
C GLN A 49 -5.69 15.84 -17.61
N PRO A 50 -5.10 14.75 -18.13
CA PRO A 50 -5.08 13.49 -17.40
C PRO A 50 -4.34 13.70 -16.06
N PRO A 51 -4.83 13.12 -14.96
CA PRO A 51 -4.19 13.27 -13.66
C PRO A 51 -2.85 12.54 -13.65
N PRO A 52 -1.90 12.95 -12.79
CA PRO A 52 -0.69 12.19 -12.61
C PRO A 52 -1.00 10.81 -12.03
N SER A 53 -0.13 9.83 -12.31
CA SER A 53 -0.19 8.54 -11.63
C SER A 53 0.17 8.72 -10.15
N TYR A 54 -0.58 8.06 -9.27
CA TYR A 54 -0.37 8.13 -7.82
C TYR A 54 -0.55 6.76 -7.16
N MET A 55 -0.03 6.62 -5.94
CA MET A 55 -0.27 5.46 -5.07
C MET A 55 -1.02 5.91 -3.81
N THR A 56 -1.73 4.99 -3.16
CA THR A 56 -2.42 5.26 -1.89
C THR A 56 -1.69 4.59 -0.74
N LEU A 57 -1.86 5.12 0.48
CA LEU A 57 -1.37 4.48 1.71
C LEU A 57 -2.54 4.17 2.65
N SER A 58 -2.61 2.92 3.08
CA SER A 58 -3.48 2.40 4.12
C SER A 58 -2.66 2.13 5.39
N TYR A 59 -2.99 2.79 6.49
CA TYR A 59 -2.23 2.67 7.75
C TYR A 59 -3.14 2.91 8.97
N ARG A 60 -2.59 2.66 10.16
CA ARG A 60 -3.26 2.99 11.42
C ARG A 60 -2.82 4.36 11.91
N TRP A 61 -3.78 5.21 12.25
CA TRP A 61 -3.52 6.57 12.71
C TRP A 61 -2.85 6.64 14.09
N GLY A 62 -2.99 5.61 14.94
CA GLY A 62 -2.47 5.64 16.31
C GLY A 62 -3.27 6.57 17.23
N SER A 63 -2.78 6.76 18.47
CA SER A 63 -3.48 7.53 19.52
C SER A 63 -2.76 8.82 19.97
N LYS A 64 -1.50 9.03 19.61
CA LYS A 64 -0.65 10.08 20.20
C LYS A 64 -0.13 11.16 19.25
N ASP A 65 -0.05 10.93 17.95
CA ASP A 65 0.45 11.94 16.99
C ASP A 65 -0.40 11.93 15.72
N ASN A 66 -1.13 13.03 15.51
CA ASN A 66 -1.99 13.21 14.37
C ASN A 66 -1.30 14.15 13.37
N PHE A 67 -0.28 13.66 12.68
CA PHE A 67 0.28 14.36 11.54
C PHE A 67 -0.78 14.39 10.42
N ARG A 68 -1.60 15.45 10.40
CA ARG A 68 -2.81 15.56 9.58
C ARG A 68 -3.01 16.97 9.03
N LEU A 69 -3.73 17.05 7.92
CA LEU A 69 -4.13 18.30 7.30
C LEU A 69 -5.29 18.93 8.08
N LEU A 70 -5.08 20.17 8.47
CA LEU A 70 -6.02 21.07 9.14
C LEU A 70 -6.11 22.37 8.34
N LYS A 71 -7.16 23.16 8.56
CA LYS A 71 -7.28 24.48 7.91
C LYS A 71 -6.07 25.38 8.19
N GLU A 72 -5.53 25.34 9.40
CA GLU A 72 -4.40 26.18 9.83
C GLU A 72 -3.08 25.83 9.13
N ASN A 73 -2.83 24.55 8.82
CA ASN A 73 -1.57 24.08 8.25
C ASN A 73 -1.64 23.84 6.73
N LEU A 74 -2.82 24.03 6.12
CA LEU A 74 -3.04 23.89 4.68
C LEU A 74 -2.04 24.69 3.84
N TYR A 75 -1.81 25.95 4.19
CA TYR A 75 -0.86 26.81 3.48
C TYR A 75 0.57 26.28 3.59
N SER A 76 0.99 25.84 4.78
CA SER A 76 2.32 25.25 4.99
C SER A 76 2.51 23.98 4.15
N PHE A 77 1.51 23.09 4.14
CA PHE A 77 1.57 21.85 3.38
C PHE A 77 1.62 22.13 1.87
N GLN A 78 0.96 23.18 1.37
CA GLN A 78 1.01 23.58 -0.03
C GLN A 78 2.35 24.19 -0.46
N ASN A 79 3.06 24.89 0.44
CA ASN A 79 4.40 25.43 0.17
C ASN A 79 5.51 24.38 0.29
N GLY A 80 5.20 23.27 0.95
CA GLY A 80 6.05 22.10 1.05
C GLY A 80 6.93 22.08 2.29
N LEU A 81 7.20 20.86 2.75
CA LEU A 81 7.91 20.57 3.99
C LEU A 81 8.94 19.45 3.74
N PRO A 82 9.96 19.31 4.59
CA PRO A 82 10.88 18.19 4.52
C PRO A 82 10.18 16.83 4.62
N ILE A 83 10.58 15.87 3.80
CA ILE A 83 10.13 14.47 3.91
C ILE A 83 10.58 13.87 5.24
N ALA A 84 11.74 14.29 5.76
CA ALA A 84 12.26 13.83 7.05
C ALA A 84 11.32 14.14 8.23
N ASP A 85 10.45 15.14 8.10
CA ASP A 85 9.48 15.53 9.14
C ASP A 85 8.20 14.67 9.10
N LEU A 86 8.00 13.91 8.02
CA LEU A 86 6.87 12.98 7.93
C LEU A 86 7.03 11.84 8.93
N PRO A 87 5.93 11.25 9.43
CA PRO A 87 5.99 9.98 10.15
C PRO A 87 6.68 8.89 9.33
N ARG A 88 7.36 7.96 10.01
CA ARG A 88 8.21 6.95 9.36
C ARG A 88 7.47 6.12 8.31
N THR A 89 6.21 5.75 8.55
CA THR A 89 5.39 5.01 7.58
C THR A 89 5.16 5.80 6.29
N PHE A 90 5.08 7.12 6.37
CA PHE A 90 4.87 7.99 5.21
C PHE A 90 6.19 8.20 4.46
N GLN A 91 7.31 8.32 5.19
CA GLN A 91 8.65 8.35 4.57
C GLN A 91 8.91 7.06 3.79
N ASP A 92 8.64 5.90 4.40
CA ASP A 92 8.80 4.61 3.73
C ASP A 92 7.86 4.50 2.52
N ALA A 93 6.64 5.07 2.57
CA ALA A 93 5.74 5.12 1.43
C ALA A 93 6.30 5.97 0.27
N CYS A 94 6.99 7.08 0.57
CA CYS A 94 7.71 7.88 -0.44
C CYS A 94 8.80 7.04 -1.11
N LEU A 95 9.60 6.33 -0.30
CA LEU A 95 10.65 5.43 -0.81
C LEU A 95 10.07 4.38 -1.75
N VAL A 96 8.97 3.71 -1.35
CA VAL A 96 8.31 2.73 -2.22
C VAL A 96 7.81 3.39 -3.50
N ALA A 97 7.16 4.55 -3.44
CA ALA A 97 6.66 5.25 -4.61
C ALA A 97 7.76 5.59 -5.63
N TRP A 98 8.91 6.08 -5.17
CA TRP A 98 10.07 6.32 -6.05
C TRP A 98 10.57 5.04 -6.72
N ARG A 99 10.59 3.90 -6.02
CA ARG A 99 10.92 2.61 -6.66
C ARG A 99 9.95 2.22 -7.77
N PHE A 100 8.71 2.68 -7.73
CA PHE A 100 7.72 2.49 -8.80
C PHE A 100 7.67 3.66 -9.80
N SER A 101 8.63 4.59 -9.74
CA SER A 101 8.65 5.82 -10.56
C SER A 101 7.38 6.66 -10.42
N VAL A 102 6.77 6.65 -9.23
CA VAL A 102 5.59 7.45 -8.87
C VAL A 102 6.01 8.60 -7.97
N LYS A 103 5.52 9.80 -8.27
CA LYS A 103 5.82 11.03 -7.51
C LYS A 103 4.64 11.54 -6.70
N PHE A 104 3.50 10.87 -6.78
CA PHE A 104 2.29 11.32 -6.12
C PHE A 104 1.74 10.24 -5.19
N LEU A 105 1.42 10.66 -3.97
CA LEU A 105 0.76 9.84 -2.98
C LEU A 105 -0.61 10.43 -2.63
N TRP A 106 -1.52 9.55 -2.21
CA TRP A 106 -2.73 9.95 -1.52
C TRP A 106 -2.75 9.28 -0.15
N ILE A 107 -2.84 10.10 0.89
CA ILE A 107 -2.92 9.67 2.29
C ILE A 107 -4.09 10.44 2.88
N ASP A 108 -5.09 9.75 3.42
CA ASP A 108 -6.34 10.33 3.92
C ASP A 108 -6.09 11.48 4.91
N ALA A 109 -5.19 11.30 5.86
CA ALA A 109 -4.83 12.32 6.84
C ALA A 109 -4.23 13.59 6.21
N LEU A 110 -3.62 13.51 5.02
CA LEU A 110 -2.93 14.63 4.38
C LEU A 110 -3.67 15.20 3.17
N CYS A 111 -4.61 14.44 2.60
CA CYS A 111 -5.39 14.83 1.43
C CYS A 111 -6.83 15.29 1.79
N ILE A 112 -7.26 15.12 3.04
CA ILE A 112 -8.57 15.54 3.56
C ILE A 112 -8.37 16.50 4.72
N ILE A 113 -9.09 17.63 4.71
CA ILE A 113 -9.04 18.62 5.79
C ILE A 113 -9.87 18.09 6.96
N GLN A 114 -9.19 17.66 8.02
CA GLN A 114 -9.80 16.84 9.09
C GLN A 114 -10.72 17.62 10.04
N ASP A 115 -10.54 18.93 10.12
CA ASP A 115 -11.35 19.87 10.90
C ASP A 115 -12.41 20.60 10.03
N CYS A 116 -12.78 19.99 8.90
CA CYS A 116 -13.76 20.54 7.96
C CYS A 116 -14.80 19.48 7.58
N SER A 117 -16.01 19.56 8.15
CA SER A 117 -17.11 18.64 7.88
C SER A 117 -17.48 18.56 6.40
N GLU A 118 -17.47 19.70 5.71
CA GLU A 118 -17.86 19.80 4.31
C GLU A 118 -16.81 19.14 3.39
N ASP A 119 -15.53 19.35 3.67
CA ASP A 119 -14.43 18.71 2.94
C ASP A 119 -14.40 17.21 3.22
N TRP A 120 -14.52 16.82 4.49
CA TRP A 120 -14.57 15.42 4.90
C TRP A 120 -15.71 14.66 4.22
N SER A 121 -16.92 15.24 4.18
CA SER A 121 -18.09 14.62 3.54
C SER A 121 -17.86 14.40 2.04
N ARG A 122 -17.30 15.40 1.34
CA ARG A 122 -17.00 15.30 -0.10
C ARG A 122 -15.92 14.26 -0.38
N GLU A 123 -14.80 14.31 0.33
CA GLU A 123 -13.65 13.44 0.05
C GLU A 123 -13.90 11.99 0.47
N SER A 124 -14.55 11.76 1.62
CA SER A 124 -14.91 10.40 2.07
C SER A 124 -15.87 9.71 1.11
N ALA A 125 -16.84 10.44 0.53
CA ALA A 125 -17.73 9.91 -0.49
C ALA A 125 -16.98 9.52 -1.79
N ALA A 126 -15.87 10.21 -2.08
CA ALA A 126 -15.04 9.98 -3.26
C ALA A 126 -13.89 8.98 -3.02
N MET A 127 -13.61 8.61 -1.78
CA MET A 127 -12.51 7.71 -1.37
C MET A 127 -12.50 6.40 -2.16
N ARG A 128 -13.68 5.83 -2.42
CA ARG A 128 -13.82 4.63 -3.27
C ARG A 128 -13.18 4.78 -4.66
N LEU A 129 -13.26 5.98 -5.24
CA LEU A 129 -12.72 6.30 -6.56
C LEU A 129 -11.22 6.58 -6.48
N VAL A 130 -10.73 7.15 -5.37
CA VAL A 130 -9.29 7.30 -5.11
C VAL A 130 -8.59 5.95 -5.20
N TYR A 131 -9.02 4.98 -4.39
CA TYR A 131 -8.38 3.67 -4.35
C TYR A 131 -8.54 2.90 -5.68
N ALA A 132 -9.69 3.03 -6.35
CA ALA A 132 -9.92 2.37 -7.63
C ALA A 132 -9.02 2.89 -8.78
N ASN A 133 -8.67 4.18 -8.75
CA ASN A 133 -7.86 4.81 -9.81
C ASN A 133 -6.37 4.89 -9.46
N ALA A 134 -5.98 4.59 -8.22
CA ALA A 134 -4.58 4.51 -7.82
C ALA A 134 -3.81 3.45 -8.62
N LEU A 135 -2.51 3.68 -8.83
CA LEU A 135 -1.62 2.69 -9.42
C LEU A 135 -1.55 1.46 -8.51
N CYS A 136 -1.36 1.67 -7.22
CA CYS A 136 -1.31 0.62 -6.22
C CYS A 136 -1.57 1.21 -4.82
N ASN A 137 -2.17 0.40 -3.94
CA ASN A 137 -2.29 0.71 -2.53
C ASN A 137 -1.15 0.07 -1.73
N LEU A 138 -0.49 0.84 -0.89
CA LEU A 138 0.49 0.40 0.08
C LEU A 138 -0.22 0.19 1.42
N ALA A 139 -0.18 -1.02 1.98
CA ALA A 139 -0.89 -1.33 3.22
C ALA A 139 0.09 -1.67 4.35
N ALA A 140 0.18 -0.79 5.34
CA ALA A 140 1.09 -0.87 6.50
C ALA A 140 0.54 -1.81 7.60
N PHE A 141 0.42 -3.11 7.31
CA PHE A 141 -0.19 -4.09 8.21
C PHE A 141 0.60 -4.30 9.51
N ALA A 142 1.92 -4.26 9.42
CA ALA A 142 2.83 -4.50 10.54
C ALA A 142 2.88 -3.34 11.57
N SER A 143 2.36 -2.15 11.22
CA SER A 143 2.50 -0.95 12.05
C SER A 143 1.19 -0.60 12.78
N THR A 144 1.33 -0.20 14.05
CA THR A 144 0.21 0.22 14.93
C THR A 144 -0.19 1.67 14.79
N ASP A 145 0.72 2.46 14.23
CA ASP A 145 0.66 3.90 14.15
C ASP A 145 1.51 4.37 12.94
N PRO A 146 1.54 5.69 12.66
CA PRO A 146 2.26 6.25 11.53
C PRO A 146 3.79 6.23 11.69
N HIS A 147 4.31 5.89 12.87
CA HIS A 147 5.75 5.91 13.17
C HIS A 147 6.40 4.53 13.11
N GLY A 148 5.61 3.46 13.02
CA GLY A 148 6.13 2.09 12.93
C GLY A 148 6.84 1.73 11.60
N GLY A 149 6.69 2.51 10.54
CA GLY A 149 7.32 2.25 9.24
C GLY A 149 6.64 1.15 8.40
N LEU A 150 7.11 0.95 7.17
CA LEU A 150 6.70 -0.16 6.31
C LEU A 150 7.70 -1.32 6.34
N PHE A 151 8.99 -1.01 6.50
CA PHE A 151 10.04 -2.02 6.42
C PHE A 151 10.26 -2.71 7.78
N ARG A 152 10.65 -3.98 7.71
CA ARG A 152 11.00 -4.80 8.86
C ARG A 152 12.37 -5.40 8.60
N SER A 153 13.23 -5.39 9.62
CA SER A 153 14.49 -6.14 9.57
C SER A 153 14.16 -7.63 9.49
N ARG A 154 14.88 -8.34 8.64
CA ARG A 154 14.69 -9.78 8.43
C ARG A 154 16.04 -10.43 8.26
N THR A 155 16.13 -11.64 8.76
CA THR A 155 17.32 -12.48 8.69
C THR A 155 17.05 -13.65 7.73
N MET A 156 18.09 -14.30 7.20
CA MET A 156 17.89 -15.42 6.26
C MET A 156 17.13 -16.58 6.93
N GLU A 157 17.29 -16.72 8.24
CA GLU A 157 16.63 -17.68 9.11
C GLU A 157 15.10 -17.51 9.10
N ASP A 158 14.58 -16.30 8.86
CA ASP A 158 13.13 -16.03 8.78
C ASP A 158 12.47 -16.63 7.52
N PHE A 159 13.29 -17.00 6.52
CA PHE A 159 12.83 -17.48 5.22
C PHE A 159 13.23 -18.92 4.92
N GLN A 160 14.02 -19.57 5.79
CA GLN A 160 14.41 -20.95 5.54
C GLN A 160 13.18 -21.85 5.65
N PRO A 161 12.79 -22.53 4.56
CA PRO A 161 11.70 -23.47 4.64
C PRO A 161 12.13 -24.62 5.56
N SER A 162 11.25 -25.01 6.48
CA SER A 162 11.54 -26.16 7.33
C SER A 162 11.56 -27.42 6.46
N ILE A 163 12.70 -28.12 6.45
CA ILE A 163 12.85 -29.37 5.71
C ILE A 163 12.56 -30.52 6.67
N VAL A 164 11.57 -31.34 6.31
CA VAL A 164 11.21 -32.55 7.06
C VAL A 164 11.61 -33.75 6.22
N ARG A 165 12.47 -34.60 6.79
CA ARG A 165 12.83 -35.87 6.17
C ARG A 165 11.85 -36.95 6.61
N ALA A 166 11.05 -37.46 5.68
CA ALA A 166 10.00 -38.43 5.99
C ALA A 166 9.89 -39.50 4.91
N ALA A 167 9.42 -40.69 5.29
CA ALA A 167 8.91 -41.69 4.35
C ALA A 167 7.38 -41.59 4.37
N LEU A 168 6.75 -41.41 3.21
CA LEU A 168 5.29 -41.25 3.11
C LEU A 168 4.55 -42.59 3.19
N ASP A 169 5.26 -43.70 2.94
CA ASP A 169 4.78 -45.05 3.12
C ASP A 169 5.92 -45.99 3.53
N LYS A 170 5.60 -47.23 3.95
CA LYS A 170 6.60 -48.22 4.40
C LYS A 170 7.52 -48.72 3.28
N SER A 171 7.17 -48.47 2.03
CA SER A 171 7.87 -48.96 0.84
C SER A 171 8.79 -47.92 0.20
N THR A 172 8.76 -46.67 0.64
CA THR A 172 9.55 -45.58 0.08
C THR A 172 10.66 -45.15 1.03
N PRO A 173 11.90 -44.96 0.52
CA PRO A 173 12.98 -44.42 1.33
C PRO A 173 12.66 -42.96 1.73
N PRO A 174 13.11 -42.50 2.91
CA PRO A 174 12.88 -41.14 3.35
C PRO A 174 13.41 -40.11 2.35
N LYS A 175 12.59 -39.12 2.03
CA LYS A 175 12.94 -37.97 1.20
C LYS A 175 12.77 -36.69 1.99
N ASP A 176 13.45 -35.66 1.53
CA ASP A 176 13.35 -34.32 2.10
C ASP A 176 12.11 -33.63 1.51
N TYR A 177 11.22 -33.16 2.39
CA TYR A 177 10.02 -32.41 2.04
C TYR A 177 10.09 -31.01 2.62
N TYR A 178 9.64 -30.02 1.85
CA TYR A 178 9.45 -28.67 2.37
C TYR A 178 8.12 -28.61 3.14
N ALA A 179 8.20 -28.36 4.44
CA ALA A 179 7.03 -28.05 5.25
C ALA A 179 6.61 -26.60 4.96
N VAL A 180 5.47 -26.46 4.29
CA VAL A 180 4.86 -25.16 4.00
C VAL A 180 3.62 -25.02 4.88
N ASP A 181 3.59 -23.95 5.67
CA ASP A 181 2.39 -23.54 6.37
C ASP A 181 1.40 -22.95 5.37
N SER A 182 0.38 -23.73 5.00
CA SER A 182 -0.64 -23.33 4.03
C SER A 182 -1.51 -22.16 4.50
N ASP A 183 -1.55 -21.88 5.81
CA ASP A 183 -2.35 -20.81 6.40
C ASP A 183 -1.51 -19.56 6.75
N TYR A 184 -0.20 -19.59 6.49
CA TYR A 184 0.74 -18.53 6.82
C TYR A 184 0.26 -17.14 6.36
N THR A 185 -0.15 -17.05 5.10
CA THR A 185 -0.62 -15.81 4.47
C THR A 185 -1.89 -15.29 5.13
N ASN A 186 -2.79 -16.19 5.53
CA ASN A 186 -4.01 -15.80 6.24
C ASN A 186 -3.67 -15.30 7.65
N ARG A 187 -2.80 -15.97 8.40
CA ARG A 187 -2.38 -15.50 9.74
C ARG A 187 -1.66 -14.14 9.71
N GLN A 188 -0.89 -13.90 8.65
CA GLN A 188 -0.19 -12.61 8.48
C GLN A 188 -1.12 -11.48 8.04
N LEU A 189 -2.25 -11.79 7.38
CA LEU A 189 -3.15 -10.79 6.81
C LEU A 189 -4.50 -10.71 7.52
N LEU A 190 -5.24 -11.82 7.62
CA LEU A 190 -6.61 -11.92 8.13
C LEU A 190 -6.75 -11.64 9.64
N ASP A 191 -5.76 -12.00 10.44
CA ASP A 191 -5.79 -11.79 11.90
C ASP A 191 -5.36 -10.38 12.35
N LYS A 192 -5.01 -9.50 11.40
CA LYS A 192 -4.53 -8.15 11.73
C LYS A 192 -5.68 -7.18 11.93
N GLU A 193 -5.61 -6.43 13.03
CA GLU A 193 -6.57 -5.39 13.46
C GLU A 193 -6.91 -4.36 12.38
N LEU A 194 -6.00 -4.11 11.43
CA LEU A 194 -6.28 -3.23 10.30
C LEU A 194 -7.52 -3.71 9.53
N LEU A 195 -7.73 -5.02 9.38
CA LEU A 195 -8.92 -5.58 8.70
C LEU A 195 -10.23 -5.50 9.49
N LYS A 196 -10.19 -5.16 10.80
CA LYS A 196 -11.38 -5.11 11.65
C LYS A 196 -12.08 -3.73 11.63
N ARG A 197 -11.54 -2.75 10.91
CA ARG A 197 -12.13 -1.39 10.81
C ARG A 197 -13.04 -1.28 9.58
N GLY A 198 -14.18 -0.61 9.74
CA GLY A 198 -15.20 -0.46 8.68
C GLY A 198 -14.70 0.17 7.37
N TRP A 199 -13.65 0.98 7.43
CA TRP A 199 -13.05 1.63 6.25
C TRP A 199 -12.17 0.72 5.39
N VAL A 200 -11.65 -0.38 5.95
CA VAL A 200 -10.71 -1.28 5.26
C VAL A 200 -11.38 -2.13 4.18
N PHE A 201 -12.71 -2.21 4.19
CA PHE A 201 -13.47 -2.76 3.09
C PHE A 201 -13.28 -1.95 1.79
N GLN A 202 -13.27 -0.62 1.89
CA GLN A 202 -13.06 0.26 0.73
C GLN A 202 -11.62 0.19 0.23
N GLU A 203 -10.66 0.15 1.15
CA GLU A 203 -9.23 0.16 0.82
C GLU A 203 -8.75 -1.15 0.17
N ARG A 204 -9.30 -2.30 0.61
CA ARG A 204 -8.87 -3.64 0.17
C ARG A 204 -9.62 -4.17 -1.05
N LEU A 205 -10.89 -3.84 -1.24
CA LEU A 205 -11.68 -4.36 -2.36
C LEU A 205 -11.61 -3.49 -3.61
N LEU A 206 -11.35 -2.19 -3.44
CA LEU A 206 -11.46 -1.25 -4.55
C LEU A 206 -10.12 -0.97 -5.22
N SER A 207 -9.02 -1.16 -4.51
CA SER A 207 -7.67 -1.10 -5.09
C SER A 207 -7.44 -2.31 -6.00
N PRO A 208 -7.22 -2.13 -7.32
CA PRO A 208 -6.96 -3.25 -8.21
C PRO A 208 -5.66 -3.99 -7.85
N ARG A 209 -4.76 -3.31 -7.14
CA ARG A 209 -3.41 -3.76 -6.80
C ARG A 209 -3.02 -3.30 -5.41
N VAL A 210 -2.58 -4.21 -4.56
CA VAL A 210 -2.23 -3.92 -3.16
C VAL A 210 -0.90 -4.58 -2.81
N LEU A 211 0.00 -3.82 -2.18
CA LEU A 211 1.20 -4.30 -1.50
C LEU A 211 0.97 -4.29 0.00
N TYR A 212 0.99 -5.46 0.63
CA TYR A 212 0.85 -5.61 2.07
C TYR A 212 2.22 -5.70 2.72
N PHE A 213 2.55 -4.73 3.56
CA PHE A 213 3.74 -4.73 4.41
C PHE A 213 3.39 -5.37 5.75
N ALA A 214 3.48 -6.70 5.81
CA ALA A 214 3.25 -7.49 7.02
C ALA A 214 4.55 -7.73 7.79
N ASP A 215 4.44 -8.27 9.01
CA ASP A 215 5.56 -8.37 9.95
C ASP A 215 6.74 -9.15 9.35
N LYS A 216 6.44 -10.29 8.73
CA LYS A 216 7.47 -11.20 8.22
C LYS A 216 7.70 -11.13 6.73
N GLN A 217 6.69 -10.75 5.94
CA GLN A 217 6.78 -10.76 4.47
C GLN A 217 6.06 -9.56 3.85
N VAL A 218 6.49 -9.18 2.65
CA VAL A 218 5.70 -8.28 1.81
C VAL A 218 4.87 -9.17 0.90
N PHE A 219 3.57 -8.99 0.90
CA PHE A 219 2.67 -9.72 0.01
C PHE A 219 2.15 -8.78 -1.07
N TRP A 220 1.86 -9.33 -2.24
CA TRP A 220 1.19 -8.58 -3.29
C TRP A 220 -0.09 -9.29 -3.72
N ASN A 221 -1.07 -8.49 -4.12
CA ASN A 221 -2.31 -8.97 -4.70
C ASN A 221 -2.68 -8.07 -5.88
N ALA A 222 -3.03 -8.68 -7.01
CA ALA A 222 -3.73 -8.04 -8.11
C ALA A 222 -5.13 -8.64 -8.19
N SER A 223 -6.15 -7.86 -7.84
CA SER A 223 -7.53 -8.35 -7.77
C SER A 223 -8.39 -7.81 -8.91
N PRO A 224 -9.04 -8.70 -9.68
CA PRO A 224 -10.13 -8.34 -10.57
C PRO A 224 -11.44 -8.25 -9.78
N SER A 225 -11.67 -7.19 -9.01
CA SER A 225 -12.86 -7.12 -8.16
C SER A 225 -14.10 -6.58 -8.88
N ARG A 226 -14.75 -7.45 -9.66
CA ARG A 226 -16.23 -7.55 -9.75
C ARG A 226 -16.63 -9.03 -9.92
N GLY A 227 -16.92 -9.72 -8.81
CA GLY A 227 -17.69 -10.96 -8.82
C GLY A 227 -16.96 -12.29 -9.10
N ALA A 228 -15.63 -12.33 -9.24
CA ALA A 228 -14.93 -13.60 -9.43
C ALA A 228 -14.89 -14.42 -8.13
N ARG A 229 -15.63 -15.54 -8.12
CA ARG A 229 -15.69 -16.58 -7.07
C ARG A 229 -14.40 -17.40 -6.94
N HIS A 230 -13.24 -16.85 -7.31
CA HIS A 230 -11.95 -17.54 -7.28
C HIS A 230 -11.07 -16.97 -6.15
N SER A 231 -10.46 -17.87 -5.39
CA SER A 231 -9.60 -17.59 -4.24
C SER A 231 -8.64 -16.44 -4.51
N ARG A 232 -8.54 -15.50 -3.56
CA ARG A 232 -7.55 -14.42 -3.59
C ARG A 232 -6.15 -15.03 -3.55
N THR A 233 -5.47 -15.11 -4.67
CA THR A 233 -4.07 -15.54 -4.69
C THR A 233 -3.21 -14.37 -4.20
N VAL A 234 -2.88 -14.42 -2.92
CA VAL A 234 -1.89 -13.53 -2.32
C VAL A 234 -0.53 -14.20 -2.47
N CYS A 235 0.37 -13.56 -3.21
CA CYS A 235 1.70 -14.09 -3.43
C CYS A 235 2.73 -13.34 -2.57
N PRO A 236 3.71 -14.02 -1.95
CA PRO A 236 4.84 -13.34 -1.33
C PRO A 236 5.66 -12.63 -2.42
N LEU A 237 6.08 -11.40 -2.12
CA LEU A 237 7.03 -10.66 -2.94
C LEU A 237 8.45 -10.97 -2.42
N PHE A 238 9.16 -11.86 -3.11
CA PHE A 238 10.60 -12.02 -2.94
C PHE A 238 11.30 -10.90 -3.73
N ALA A 239 11.31 -9.68 -3.19
CA ALA A 239 12.06 -8.59 -3.79
C ALA A 239 12.86 -7.86 -2.71
N ASP A 240 14.15 -7.68 -2.97
CA ASP A 240 15.04 -6.76 -2.25
C ASP A 240 14.47 -5.34 -2.31
N LEU A 241 13.62 -5.02 -1.35
CA LEU A 241 13.25 -3.65 -0.99
C LEU A 241 14.04 -3.17 0.23
N SER A 242 15.03 -3.95 0.67
CA SER A 242 15.99 -3.50 1.68
C SER A 242 16.97 -2.54 1.03
N PRO A 243 17.22 -1.34 1.60
CA PRO A 243 18.39 -0.58 1.20
C PRO A 243 19.62 -1.44 1.53
N ASN A 244 20.42 -1.77 0.51
CA ASN A 244 21.70 -2.45 0.68
C ASN A 244 22.53 -1.75 1.77
N ILE A 245 22.60 -2.38 2.93
CA ILE A 245 23.67 -2.17 3.92
C ILE A 245 24.50 -3.45 3.88
N TYR A 246 25.34 -3.57 2.87
CA TYR A 246 26.53 -4.42 2.89
C TYR A 246 27.57 -3.73 2.01
N GLN A 247 28.46 -2.96 2.67
CA GLN A 247 29.86 -2.92 2.30
C GLN A 247 30.50 -4.26 2.66
#